data_AF-A0A3M7TXX4-F1
#
_entry.id   AF-A0A3M7TXX4-F1
#
_cell.length_a   1.000
_cell.length_b   1.000
_cell.length_c   1.000
_cell.angle_alpha   90.00
_cell.angle_beta   90.00
_cell.angle_gamma   90.00
#
_symmetry.space_group_name_H-M   'P 1'
#
loop_
_entity.id
_entity.type
_entity.pdbx_description
1 polymer ?
#
loop_
_entity_poly.entity_id
_entity_poly.type
_entity_poly.pdbx_seq_one_letter_code
_entity_poly.pdbx_strand_id
1 'polypeptide(L)'
;MKQKTNHVYLNYNAISQKLDTLAPEIREQAFDGLVILLRGGSFAGMHLTFLTGLPYFFLTYDRKTGQAEWFGAKPYGKRLLLVEDFAGSGKTLIDSAAFLKGEGVELTTLVVCKDSKSASTPDYICFNYAHTDYRIFFPWERHRINNEAVGKRHGAETGKPDHEYEKALWDTRAQSGEGKAEEGDGFISLDGTQPHFIKHNPVFYINIHNKNEKEIAAEVGKCMFEQGYTHVYLKDSAVAALLSVIHPEIRVIWEYRDELISINGST
;
A
#
# COMPACT_ATOMS: atom_id res chain seq x y z
N MET A 1 18.90 -15.20 -15.48
CA MET A 1 17.58 -15.42 -14.83
C MET A 1 16.85 -14.08 -14.80
N LYS A 2 15.58 -14.01 -15.23
CA LYS A 2 14.77 -12.79 -15.05
C LYS A 2 14.41 -12.70 -13.56
N GLN A 3 14.79 -11.62 -12.91
CA GLN A 3 14.41 -11.36 -11.53
C GLN A 3 12.89 -11.22 -11.48
N LYS A 4 12.23 -12.00 -10.61
CA LYS A 4 10.78 -11.95 -10.41
C LYS A 4 10.47 -10.61 -9.73
N THR A 5 9.60 -9.80 -10.34
CA THR A 5 9.10 -8.58 -9.72
C THR A 5 7.94 -8.96 -8.81
N ASN A 6 8.06 -8.67 -7.53
CA ASN A 6 7.02 -8.90 -6.54
C ASN A 6 6.04 -7.72 -6.56
N HIS A 7 4.75 -8.00 -6.58
CA HIS A 7 3.71 -6.97 -6.64
C HIS A 7 3.07 -6.77 -5.27
N VAL A 8 3.09 -5.54 -4.77
CA VAL A 8 2.47 -5.18 -3.48
C VAL A 8 1.31 -4.26 -3.74
N TYR A 9 0.12 -4.64 -3.30
CA TYR A 9 -1.07 -3.80 -3.36
C TYR A 9 -1.33 -3.17 -2.01
N LEU A 10 -1.35 -1.83 -1.96
CA LEU A 10 -1.76 -1.10 -0.77
C LEU A 10 -3.24 -0.75 -0.88
N ASN A 11 -4.04 -1.18 0.09
CA ASN A 11 -5.45 -0.83 0.16
C ASN A 11 -5.65 0.53 0.88
N TYR A 12 -6.84 1.11 0.76
CA TYR A 12 -7.16 2.38 1.41
C TYR A 12 -6.99 2.34 2.94
N ASN A 13 -7.35 1.22 3.56
CA ASN A 13 -7.29 1.05 5.02
C ASN A 13 -5.86 1.02 5.58
N ALA A 14 -4.95 0.32 4.91
CA ALA A 14 -3.54 0.28 5.29
C ALA A 14 -2.95 1.70 5.24
N ILE A 15 -3.27 2.45 4.18
CA ILE A 15 -2.82 3.84 4.05
C ILE A 15 -3.43 4.71 5.15
N SER A 16 -4.75 4.63 5.39
CA SER A 16 -5.41 5.45 6.42
C SER A 16 -4.87 5.15 7.82
N GLN A 17 -4.65 3.89 8.17
CA GLN A 17 -4.09 3.50 9.47
C GLN A 17 -2.67 4.06 9.69
N LYS A 18 -1.83 4.04 8.65
CA LYS A 18 -0.50 4.65 8.75
C LYS A 18 -0.57 6.17 8.90
N LEU A 19 -1.47 6.84 8.18
CA LEU A 19 -1.67 8.28 8.31
C LEU A 19 -2.20 8.64 9.70
N ASP A 20 -3.14 7.87 10.24
CA ASP A 20 -3.64 8.03 11.61
C ASP A 20 -2.53 7.87 12.66
N THR A 21 -1.63 6.90 12.45
CA THR A 21 -0.45 6.72 13.32
C THR A 21 0.47 7.94 13.32
N LEU A 22 0.65 8.60 12.17
CA LEU A 22 1.50 9.79 12.03
C LEU A 22 0.80 11.09 12.45
N ALA A 23 -0.53 11.12 12.48
CA ALA A 23 -1.29 12.35 12.69
C ALA A 23 -0.99 13.08 14.02
N PRO A 24 -0.79 12.42 15.17
CA PRO A 24 -0.39 13.10 16.41
C PRO A 24 0.90 13.90 16.25
N GLU A 25 1.95 13.28 15.69
CA GLU A 25 3.23 13.95 15.49
C GLU A 25 3.11 15.12 14.50
N ILE A 26 2.38 14.92 13.40
CA ILE A 26 2.14 15.99 12.41
C ILE A 26 1.43 17.19 13.04
N ARG A 27 0.48 16.98 13.97
CA ARG A 27 -0.18 18.07 14.70
C ARG A 27 0.79 18.83 15.59
N GLU A 28 1.72 18.14 16.24
CA GLU A 28 2.74 18.76 17.11
C GLU A 28 3.72 19.65 16.34
N GLN A 29 3.94 19.37 15.04
CA GLN A 29 4.79 20.21 14.18
C GLN A 29 4.18 21.59 13.87
N ALA A 30 2.91 21.83 14.20
CA ALA A 30 2.24 23.13 14.01
C ALA A 30 2.38 23.70 12.58
N PHE A 31 2.15 22.87 11.56
CA PHE A 31 2.10 23.31 10.17
C PHE A 31 0.99 24.34 9.94
N ASP A 32 1.24 25.29 9.04
CA ASP A 32 0.24 26.27 8.60
C ASP A 32 -0.75 25.67 7.57
N GLY A 33 -0.39 24.55 6.95
CA GLY A 33 -1.24 23.86 5.97
C GLY A 33 -0.57 22.70 5.25
N LEU A 34 -1.41 21.93 4.55
CA LEU A 34 -1.01 20.81 3.71
C LEU A 34 -0.92 21.25 2.25
N VAL A 35 0.15 20.88 1.56
CA VAL A 35 0.27 21.03 0.10
C VAL A 35 0.11 19.66 -0.52
N ILE A 36 -0.98 19.45 -1.26
CA ILE A 36 -1.33 18.17 -1.86
C ILE A 36 -0.83 18.17 -3.30
N LEU A 37 0.12 17.29 -3.62
CA LEU A 37 0.64 17.15 -4.97
C LEU A 37 -0.32 16.31 -5.82
N LEU A 38 -0.96 16.97 -6.78
CA LEU A 38 -1.94 16.34 -7.65
C LEU A 38 -1.24 15.52 -8.75
N ARG A 39 -1.74 14.32 -9.06
CA ARG A 39 -2.95 13.66 -8.50
C ARG A 39 -2.63 12.67 -7.37
N GLY A 40 -1.39 12.17 -7.30
CA GLY A 40 -1.02 11.04 -6.45
C GLY A 40 -1.28 11.28 -4.96
N GLY A 41 -0.82 12.42 -4.45
CA GLY A 41 -1.00 12.83 -3.06
C GLY A 41 -2.45 13.06 -2.62
N SER A 42 -3.45 13.03 -3.52
CA SER A 42 -4.83 13.43 -3.20
C SER A 42 -5.43 12.64 -2.05
N PHE A 43 -5.35 11.31 -2.07
CA PHE A 43 -5.96 10.50 -1.02
C PHE A 43 -5.31 10.77 0.34
N ALA A 44 -3.97 10.69 0.41
CA ALA A 44 -3.24 10.87 1.65
C ALA A 44 -3.37 12.29 2.21
N GLY A 45 -3.26 13.28 1.33
CA GLY A 45 -3.39 14.69 1.70
C GLY A 45 -4.79 15.01 2.22
N MET A 46 -5.84 14.59 1.52
CA MET A 46 -7.22 14.81 1.96
C MET A 46 -7.56 14.01 3.21
N HIS A 47 -7.01 12.81 3.39
CA HIS A 47 -7.24 12.06 4.62
C HIS A 47 -6.58 12.77 5.82
N LEU A 48 -5.36 13.29 5.65
CA LEU A 48 -4.66 14.06 6.69
C LEU A 48 -5.38 15.37 7.05
N THR A 49 -6.08 16.04 6.12
CA THR A 49 -6.86 17.24 6.49
C THR A 49 -7.93 16.91 7.51
N PHE A 50 -8.63 15.79 7.37
CA PHE A 50 -9.61 15.33 8.36
C PHE A 50 -8.97 15.00 9.72
N LEU A 51 -7.81 14.34 9.71
CA LEU A 51 -7.12 13.93 10.94
C LEU A 51 -6.48 15.11 11.70
N THR A 52 -6.08 16.16 10.98
CA THR A 52 -5.28 17.26 11.56
C THR A 52 -6.05 18.57 11.69
N GLY A 53 -7.13 18.76 10.91
CA GLY A 53 -7.85 20.03 10.81
C GLY A 53 -7.08 21.11 10.05
N LEU A 54 -5.94 20.79 9.43
CA LEU A 54 -5.12 21.76 8.70
C LEU A 54 -5.81 22.20 7.39
N PRO A 55 -5.69 23.48 7.00
CA PRO A 55 -6.10 23.92 5.67
C PRO A 55 -5.23 23.22 4.62
N TYR A 56 -5.76 23.10 3.39
CA TYR A 56 -5.06 22.43 2.30
C TYR A 56 -5.01 23.28 1.04
N PHE A 57 -3.96 23.04 0.26
CA PHE A 57 -3.65 23.70 -1.00
C PHE A 57 -3.21 22.66 -2.01
N PHE A 58 -3.38 22.93 -3.30
CA PHE A 58 -3.03 21.99 -4.34
C PHE A 58 -1.83 22.47 -5.14
N LEU A 59 -0.96 21.53 -5.49
CA LEU A 59 0.16 21.74 -6.40
C LEU A 59 0.01 20.77 -7.56
N THR A 60 0.23 21.23 -8.78
CA THR A 60 0.34 20.38 -9.97
C THR A 60 1.80 20.31 -10.41
N TYR A 61 2.19 19.20 -11.05
CA TYR A 61 3.51 19.03 -11.63
C TYR A 61 3.40 18.47 -13.05
N ASP A 62 3.91 19.22 -14.02
CA ASP A 62 4.03 18.75 -15.39
C ASP A 62 5.36 18.00 -15.58
N ARG A 63 5.27 16.69 -15.76
CA ARG A 63 6.43 15.81 -15.97
C ARG A 63 7.21 16.11 -17.26
N LYS A 64 6.59 16.71 -18.28
CA LYS A 64 7.26 17.03 -19.55
C LYS A 64 8.16 18.25 -19.42
N THR A 65 7.69 19.27 -18.72
CA THR A 65 8.41 20.54 -18.53
C THR A 65 9.23 20.54 -17.25
N GLY A 66 8.94 19.66 -16.30
CA GLY A 66 9.56 19.63 -14.98
C GLY A 66 9.10 20.79 -14.09
N GLN A 67 7.94 21.38 -14.37
CA GLN A 67 7.45 22.57 -13.67
C GLN A 67 6.36 22.21 -12.67
N ALA A 68 6.53 22.70 -11.44
CA ALA A 68 5.50 22.70 -10.42
C ALA A 68 4.79 24.06 -10.40
N GLU A 69 3.48 24.04 -10.16
CA GLU A 69 2.67 25.25 -10.09
C GLU A 69 1.53 25.10 -9.07
N TRP A 70 1.10 26.20 -8.49
CA TRP A 70 -0.06 26.22 -7.60
C TRP A 70 -1.34 26.01 -8.40
N PHE A 71 -2.19 25.09 -7.94
CA PHE A 71 -3.52 24.89 -8.48
C PHE A 71 -4.56 25.52 -7.57
N GLY A 72 -4.91 26.78 -7.85
CA GLY A 72 -5.84 27.57 -7.05
C GLY A 72 -5.15 28.54 -6.09
N ALA A 73 -5.72 28.71 -4.89
CA ALA A 73 -5.21 29.65 -3.90
C ALA A 73 -3.85 29.21 -3.34
N LYS A 74 -2.98 30.18 -3.05
CA LYS A 74 -1.72 29.96 -2.33
C LYS A 74 -1.93 30.10 -0.81
N PRO A 75 -1.15 29.39 0.02
CA PRO A 75 -1.14 29.58 1.46
C PRO A 75 -0.59 30.96 1.85
N TYR A 76 -1.07 31.50 2.98
CA TYR A 76 -0.47 32.67 3.63
C TYR A 76 0.66 32.28 4.61
N GLY A 77 0.65 31.04 5.09
CA GLY A 77 1.65 30.51 6.01
C GLY A 77 2.94 30.09 5.31
N LYS A 78 3.99 29.87 6.11
CA LYS A 78 5.33 29.52 5.62
C LYS A 78 5.72 28.09 5.96
N ARG A 79 5.15 27.46 6.98
CA ARG A 79 5.53 26.11 7.38
C ARG A 79 4.53 25.10 6.84
N LEU A 80 4.88 24.42 5.76
CA LEU A 80 3.95 23.57 5.01
C LEU A 80 4.41 22.12 4.97
N LEU A 81 3.45 21.21 4.94
CA LEU A 81 3.68 19.78 4.72
C LEU A 81 3.24 19.39 3.30
N LEU A 82 4.20 19.07 2.43
CA LEU A 82 3.95 18.55 1.08
C LEU A 82 3.65 17.06 1.13
N VAL A 83 2.52 16.66 0.55
CA VAL A 83 2.02 15.28 0.55
C VAL A 83 1.99 14.71 -0.88
N GLU A 84 2.61 13.55 -1.07
CA GLU A 84 2.63 12.79 -2.32
C GLU A 84 2.40 11.29 -2.07
N ASP A 85 1.97 10.53 -3.07
CA ASP A 85 1.83 9.08 -2.93
C ASP A 85 3.16 8.33 -2.91
N PHE A 86 4.13 8.71 -3.75
CA PHE A 86 5.33 7.90 -3.96
C PHE A 86 6.61 8.73 -4.17
N ALA A 87 7.63 8.45 -3.35
CA ALA A 87 9.00 8.87 -3.58
C ALA A 87 9.79 7.76 -4.30
N GLY A 88 10.03 7.96 -5.59
CA GLY A 88 10.82 7.07 -6.45
C GLY A 88 12.01 7.79 -7.09
N SER A 89 12.56 7.22 -8.15
CA SER A 89 13.71 7.80 -8.86
C SER A 89 13.39 9.05 -9.70
N GLY A 90 12.12 9.48 -9.71
CA GLY A 90 11.65 10.63 -10.46
C GLY A 90 12.01 11.96 -9.81
N LYS A 91 11.82 13.05 -10.55
CA LYS A 91 12.10 14.42 -10.08
C LYS A 91 10.89 15.13 -9.47
N THR A 92 9.69 14.55 -9.57
CA THR A 92 8.44 15.19 -9.14
C THR A 92 8.50 15.77 -7.72
N LEU A 93 8.88 14.97 -6.72
CA LEU A 93 8.97 15.46 -5.34
C LEU A 93 10.11 16.48 -5.16
N ILE A 94 11.24 16.30 -5.84
CA ILE A 94 12.41 17.18 -5.77
C ILE A 94 12.09 18.56 -6.34
N ASP A 95 11.55 18.61 -7.56
CA ASP A 95 11.24 19.84 -8.27
C ASP A 95 10.09 20.59 -7.57
N SER A 96 9.08 19.87 -7.07
CA SER A 96 7.99 20.45 -6.28
C SER A 96 8.50 21.03 -4.96
N ALA A 97 9.38 20.31 -4.26
CA ALA A 97 9.99 20.82 -3.04
C ALA A 97 10.89 22.04 -3.31
N ALA A 98 11.64 22.03 -4.40
CA ALA A 98 12.48 23.16 -4.81
C ALA A 98 11.64 24.40 -5.17
N PHE A 99 10.54 24.21 -5.89
CA PHE A 99 9.58 25.28 -6.19
C PHE A 99 9.02 25.93 -4.92
N LEU A 100 8.51 25.13 -3.98
CA LEU A 100 7.96 25.64 -2.72
C LEU A 100 9.02 26.36 -1.87
N LYS A 101 10.22 25.78 -1.74
CA LYS A 101 11.34 26.41 -1.03
C LYS A 101 11.76 27.73 -1.69
N GLY A 102 11.72 27.81 -3.02
CA GLY A 102 11.96 29.03 -3.79
C GLY A 102 10.96 30.16 -3.49
N GLU A 103 9.72 29.80 -3.12
CA GLU A 103 8.69 30.74 -2.66
C GLU A 103 8.87 31.13 -1.17
N GLY A 104 9.93 30.67 -0.51
CA GLY A 104 10.24 30.99 0.89
C GLY A 104 9.48 30.14 1.91
N VAL A 105 8.97 28.97 1.50
CA VAL A 105 8.30 28.00 2.39
C VAL A 105 9.33 27.19 3.18
N GLU A 106 9.14 27.09 4.49
CA GLU A 106 9.72 26.05 5.34
C GLU A 106 8.96 24.74 5.09
N LEU A 107 9.61 23.80 4.42
CA LEU A 107 8.95 22.64 3.86
C LEU A 107 9.32 21.35 4.59
N THR A 108 8.31 20.60 5.00
CA THR A 108 8.39 19.19 5.37
C THR A 108 7.66 18.35 4.32
N THR A 109 8.05 17.10 4.15
CA THR A 109 7.53 16.20 3.12
C THR A 109 6.99 14.90 3.74
N LEU A 110 5.83 14.47 3.26
CA LEU A 110 5.23 13.18 3.57
C LEU A 110 4.97 12.42 2.29
N VAL A 111 5.38 11.16 2.25
CA VAL A 111 4.97 10.24 1.20
C VAL A 111 4.29 9.00 1.76
N VAL A 112 3.34 8.47 1.01
CA VAL A 112 2.75 7.17 1.35
C VAL A 112 3.82 6.08 1.20
N CYS A 113 4.53 6.05 0.07
CA CYS A 113 5.55 5.06 -0.20
C CYS A 113 6.90 5.67 -0.56
N LYS A 114 7.96 4.97 -0.16
CA LYS A 114 9.32 5.18 -0.64
C LYS A 114 9.92 3.83 -1.02
N ASP A 115 10.57 3.78 -2.17
CA ASP A 115 11.40 2.63 -2.55
C ASP A 115 12.91 2.92 -2.39
N SER A 116 13.73 1.89 -2.55
CA SER A 116 15.19 2.00 -2.49
C SER A 116 15.81 2.78 -3.66
N LYS A 117 15.02 3.11 -4.69
CA LYS A 117 15.44 3.91 -5.85
C LYS A 117 15.06 5.38 -5.68
N SER A 118 14.46 5.76 -4.55
CA SER A 118 14.05 7.13 -4.27
C SER A 118 15.22 8.10 -4.43
N ALA A 119 15.03 9.12 -5.27
CA ALA A 119 16.01 10.17 -5.49
C ALA A 119 16.00 11.24 -4.36
N SER A 120 15.08 11.12 -3.41
CA SER A 120 14.92 12.03 -2.28
C SER A 120 14.67 11.26 -0.97
N THR A 121 14.86 11.94 0.15
CA THR A 121 14.55 11.42 1.49
C THR A 121 13.42 12.25 2.08
N PRO A 122 12.17 11.75 1.99
CA PRO A 122 11.04 12.40 2.65
C PRO A 122 11.19 12.38 4.16
N ASP A 123 10.62 13.37 4.83
CA ASP A 123 10.67 13.50 6.29
C ASP A 123 9.73 12.49 6.97
N TYR A 124 8.54 12.30 6.39
CA TYR A 124 7.56 11.30 6.79
C TYR A 124 7.35 10.26 5.69
N ILE A 125 7.34 8.98 6.07
CA ILE A 125 7.17 7.84 5.16
C ILE A 125 6.19 6.85 5.80
N CYS A 126 5.04 6.59 5.17
CA CYS A 126 4.09 5.61 5.70
C CYS A 126 4.60 4.17 5.52
N PHE A 127 5.13 3.87 4.34
CA PHE A 127 5.67 2.57 3.97
C PHE A 127 7.04 2.70 3.29
N ASN A 128 8.07 2.14 3.91
CA ASN A 128 9.44 2.17 3.42
C ASN A 128 9.88 0.80 2.89
N TYR A 129 9.97 0.66 1.57
CA TYR A 129 10.35 -0.59 0.92
C TYR A 129 11.82 -0.55 0.49
N ALA A 130 12.66 -1.24 1.26
CA ALA A 130 14.11 -1.26 1.05
C ALA A 130 14.58 -2.16 -0.11
N HIS A 131 13.70 -3.00 -0.67
CA HIS A 131 14.08 -3.93 -1.74
C HIS A 131 13.65 -3.42 -3.12
N THR A 132 14.51 -3.65 -4.13
CA THR A 132 14.38 -3.12 -5.49
C THR A 132 13.44 -3.94 -6.40
N ASP A 133 12.99 -5.09 -5.92
CA ASP A 133 12.18 -6.07 -6.63
C ASP A 133 10.67 -5.89 -6.42
N TYR A 134 10.25 -4.92 -5.60
CA TYR A 134 8.85 -4.59 -5.40
C TYR A 134 8.33 -3.57 -6.41
N ARG A 135 7.14 -3.86 -6.97
CA ARG A 135 6.28 -2.89 -7.64
C ARG A 135 5.06 -2.66 -6.77
N ILE A 136 4.91 -1.43 -6.28
CA ILE A 136 3.79 -1.03 -5.45
C ILE A 136 2.65 -0.56 -6.34
N PHE A 137 1.43 -0.93 -5.96
CA PHE A 137 0.20 -0.52 -6.59
C PHE A 137 -0.72 0.12 -5.57
N PHE A 138 -1.23 1.30 -5.91
CA PHE A 138 -2.21 2.01 -5.09
C PHE A 138 -3.66 1.67 -5.50
N PRO A 139 -4.65 1.94 -4.64
CA PRO A 139 -6.05 1.68 -4.95
C PRO A 139 -6.55 2.44 -6.18
N TRP A 140 -6.04 3.64 -6.43
CA TRP A 140 -6.39 4.44 -7.61
C TRP A 140 -5.71 3.97 -8.90
N GLU A 141 -4.80 2.99 -8.83
CA GLU A 141 -4.14 2.39 -9.99
C GLU A 141 -4.75 1.04 -10.40
N ARG A 142 -5.82 0.57 -9.73
CA ARG A 142 -6.47 -0.73 -9.98
C ARG A 142 -6.79 -0.98 -11.45
N HIS A 143 -7.41 -0.01 -12.13
CA HIS A 143 -7.70 -0.12 -13.56
C HIS A 143 -6.47 -0.46 -14.43
N ARG A 144 -5.26 0.02 -14.07
CA ARG A 144 -4.02 -0.27 -14.81
C ARG A 144 -3.61 -1.72 -14.65
N ILE A 145 -3.70 -2.24 -13.43
CA ILE A 145 -3.37 -3.63 -13.09
C ILE A 145 -4.29 -4.58 -13.86
N ASN A 146 -5.59 -4.29 -13.81
CA ASN A 146 -6.59 -5.16 -14.42
C ASN A 146 -6.50 -5.10 -15.94
N ASN A 147 -6.26 -3.94 -16.55
CA ASN A 147 -6.06 -3.85 -18.01
C ASN A 147 -4.78 -4.56 -18.48
N GLU A 148 -3.67 -4.48 -17.73
CA GLU A 148 -2.43 -5.22 -18.04
C GLU A 148 -2.64 -6.75 -17.96
N ALA A 149 -3.46 -7.22 -17.01
CA ALA A 149 -3.83 -8.64 -16.88
C ALA A 149 -4.86 -9.10 -17.93
N VAL A 150 -5.79 -8.23 -18.29
CA VAL A 150 -6.89 -8.47 -19.22
C VAL A 150 -6.45 -8.44 -20.69
N GLY A 151 -5.50 -7.57 -21.05
CA GLY A 151 -4.99 -7.40 -22.42
C GLY A 151 -4.26 -8.61 -23.03
N LYS A 152 -4.19 -9.75 -22.31
CA LYS A 152 -3.57 -10.99 -22.79
C LYS A 152 -4.55 -12.15 -23.02
N ARG A 153 -5.84 -12.02 -22.71
CA ARG A 153 -6.84 -13.07 -22.98
C ARG A 153 -7.93 -12.53 -23.89
N HIS A 154 -8.12 -13.19 -25.03
CA HIS A 154 -9.16 -12.88 -26.01
C HIS A 154 -10.53 -12.71 -25.32
N GLY A 155 -11.15 -11.54 -25.54
CA GLY A 155 -12.58 -11.33 -25.27
C GLY A 155 -12.96 -10.85 -23.87
N ALA A 156 -12.09 -10.14 -23.15
CA ALA A 156 -12.50 -9.58 -21.87
C ALA A 156 -13.58 -8.50 -22.02
N GLU A 157 -14.65 -8.67 -21.26
CA GLU A 157 -15.76 -7.75 -21.09
C GLU A 157 -15.24 -6.35 -20.73
N THR A 158 -15.17 -5.50 -21.75
CA THR A 158 -14.89 -4.08 -21.61
C THR A 158 -16.16 -3.41 -21.07
N GLY A 159 -16.24 -3.17 -19.76
CA GLY A 159 -17.42 -2.50 -19.20
C GLY A 159 -17.68 -2.62 -17.70
N LYS A 160 -16.92 -3.44 -16.95
CA LYS A 160 -17.12 -3.52 -15.50
C LYS A 160 -16.59 -2.25 -14.79
N PRO A 161 -17.34 -1.66 -13.86
CA PRO A 161 -16.88 -0.50 -13.09
C PRO A 161 -15.70 -0.87 -12.17
N ASP A 162 -14.80 0.08 -11.89
CA ASP A 162 -13.53 -0.16 -11.17
C ASP A 162 -13.71 -0.83 -9.79
N HIS A 163 -14.82 -0.56 -9.10
CA HIS A 163 -15.14 -1.17 -7.80
C HIS A 163 -15.50 -2.66 -7.91
N GLU A 164 -15.91 -3.17 -9.07
CA GLU A 164 -16.07 -4.62 -9.27
C GLU A 164 -14.72 -5.33 -9.34
N TYR A 165 -13.64 -4.57 -9.50
CA TYR A 165 -12.26 -5.04 -9.30
C TYR A 165 -11.69 -4.66 -7.92
N GLU A 166 -12.54 -4.31 -6.93
CA GLU A 166 -12.12 -4.16 -5.52
C GLU A 166 -11.29 -5.35 -5.04
N LYS A 167 -11.61 -6.49 -5.63
CA LYS A 167 -10.89 -7.74 -5.60
C LYS A 167 -9.93 -7.72 -6.78
N ALA A 168 -8.62 -7.80 -6.52
CA ALA A 168 -7.69 -8.14 -7.60
C ALA A 168 -8.22 -9.43 -8.28
N LEU A 169 -7.93 -9.68 -9.56
CA LEU A 169 -8.29 -10.94 -10.22
C LEU A 169 -7.95 -12.20 -9.37
N TRP A 170 -6.96 -12.07 -8.49
CA TRP A 170 -6.58 -12.99 -7.42
C TRP A 170 -7.67 -13.23 -6.36
N ASP A 171 -8.25 -12.18 -5.79
CA ASP A 171 -9.30 -12.24 -4.75
C ASP A 171 -10.59 -12.92 -5.27
N THR A 172 -10.97 -12.66 -6.53
CA THR A 172 -12.16 -13.26 -7.17
C THR A 172 -11.96 -14.74 -7.49
N ARG A 173 -10.71 -15.15 -7.78
CA ARG A 173 -10.31 -16.54 -8.03
C ARG A 173 -10.31 -17.39 -6.76
N ALA A 174 -9.90 -16.81 -5.63
CA ALA A 174 -9.93 -17.48 -4.32
C ALA A 174 -11.37 -17.77 -3.85
N GLN A 175 -12.32 -16.86 -4.11
CA GLN A 175 -13.72 -17.02 -3.67
C GLN A 175 -14.55 -17.98 -4.53
N SER A 176 -14.22 -18.15 -5.80
CA SER A 176 -15.00 -19.00 -6.72
C SER A 176 -14.63 -20.48 -6.66
N GLY A 177 -13.54 -20.86 -5.99
CA GLY A 177 -13.02 -22.25 -6.02
C GLY A 177 -12.54 -22.72 -7.40
N GLU A 178 -12.72 -21.92 -8.45
CA GLU A 178 -12.37 -22.23 -9.84
C GLU A 178 -10.98 -21.71 -10.24
N GLY A 179 -10.36 -20.87 -9.41
CA GLY A 179 -9.04 -20.31 -9.65
C GLY A 179 -7.91 -21.25 -9.22
N LYS A 180 -7.23 -21.90 -10.17
CA LYS A 180 -5.88 -22.40 -9.90
C LYS A 180 -5.00 -21.21 -9.51
N ALA A 181 -4.54 -21.16 -8.26
CA ALA A 181 -3.53 -20.21 -7.84
C ALA A 181 -2.27 -20.37 -8.71
N GLU A 182 -1.72 -19.26 -9.19
CA GLU A 182 -0.53 -19.24 -10.04
C GLU A 182 0.73 -19.08 -9.17
N GLU A 183 1.87 -19.54 -9.69
CA GLU A 183 3.16 -19.53 -8.97
C GLU A 183 3.59 -18.09 -8.62
N GLY A 184 3.43 -17.67 -7.37
CA GLY A 184 3.68 -16.28 -6.92
C GLY A 184 2.56 -15.68 -6.08
N ASP A 185 1.43 -16.37 -6.00
CA ASP A 185 0.25 -16.00 -5.20
C ASP A 185 0.38 -16.36 -3.71
N GLY A 186 1.60 -16.60 -3.23
CA GLY A 186 1.95 -17.51 -2.12
C GLY A 186 1.09 -17.48 -0.86
N PHE A 187 1.00 -18.67 -0.27
CA PHE A 187 0.21 -18.97 0.92
C PHE A 187 1.10 -19.67 1.94
N ILE A 188 0.89 -19.42 3.23
CA ILE A 188 1.58 -20.11 4.33
C ILE A 188 0.54 -20.93 5.09
N SER A 189 0.76 -22.25 5.23
CA SER A 189 -0.04 -23.11 6.11
C SER A 189 0.77 -23.44 7.35
N LEU A 190 0.24 -23.13 8.54
CA LEU A 190 0.98 -23.23 9.81
C LEU A 190 0.97 -24.62 10.46
N ASP A 191 0.15 -25.57 9.99
CA ASP A 191 -0.10 -26.82 10.70
C ASP A 191 0.42 -28.08 9.98
N GLY A 192 1.19 -27.90 8.90
CA GLY A 192 1.70 -29.01 8.09
C GLY A 192 0.63 -29.82 7.36
N THR A 193 -0.64 -29.43 7.44
CA THR A 193 -1.68 -29.95 6.56
C THR A 193 -1.62 -29.19 5.24
N GLN A 194 -1.63 -29.92 4.12
CA GLN A 194 -1.75 -29.28 2.83
C GLN A 194 -3.11 -28.56 2.77
N PRO A 195 -3.15 -27.26 2.47
CA PRO A 195 -4.43 -26.62 2.18
C PRO A 195 -5.06 -27.38 1.01
N HIS A 196 -6.28 -27.89 1.22
CA HIS A 196 -7.00 -28.76 0.26
C HIS A 196 -7.21 -28.12 -1.12
N PHE A 197 -6.95 -26.83 -1.27
CA PHE A 197 -7.24 -26.06 -2.47
C PHE A 197 -6.05 -25.84 -3.43
N ILE A 198 -4.80 -26.17 -3.09
CA ILE A 198 -3.67 -25.61 -3.86
C ILE A 198 -2.51 -26.60 -4.08
N LYS A 199 -2.52 -27.26 -5.24
CA LYS A 199 -1.55 -28.31 -5.63
C LYS A 199 -0.17 -27.79 -6.09
N HIS A 200 0.02 -26.47 -6.21
CA HIS A 200 1.18 -25.88 -6.90
C HIS A 200 1.81 -24.63 -6.28
N ASN A 201 1.49 -24.27 -5.02
CA ASN A 201 2.14 -23.15 -4.34
C ASN A 201 3.18 -23.61 -3.32
N PRO A 202 4.24 -22.80 -3.08
CA PRO A 202 5.22 -23.10 -2.04
C PRO A 202 4.53 -23.07 -0.68
N VAL A 203 4.53 -24.21 0.01
CA VAL A 203 4.11 -24.31 1.41
C VAL A 203 5.32 -23.94 2.26
N PHE A 204 5.20 -22.85 3.02
CA PHE A 204 6.23 -22.45 3.97
C PHE A 204 5.94 -23.06 5.32
N TYR A 205 6.95 -23.73 5.88
CA TYR A 205 6.89 -24.27 7.22
C TYR A 205 7.58 -23.27 8.15
N ILE A 206 6.79 -22.60 8.98
CA ILE A 206 7.33 -21.76 10.04
C ILE A 206 7.47 -22.63 11.28
N ASN A 207 8.68 -22.67 11.86
CA ASN A 207 8.87 -23.33 13.14
C ASN A 207 8.19 -22.49 14.23
N ILE A 208 7.02 -22.97 14.67
CA ILE A 208 6.21 -22.36 15.73
C ILE A 208 6.54 -22.92 17.11
N HIS A 209 7.52 -23.83 17.23
CA HIS A 209 7.81 -24.47 18.50
C HIS A 209 8.33 -23.47 19.53
N ASN A 210 7.69 -23.44 20.70
CA ASN A 210 7.96 -22.50 21.81
C ASN A 210 7.75 -21.02 21.46
N LYS A 211 7.04 -20.69 20.37
CA LYS A 211 6.63 -19.31 20.05
C LYS A 211 5.23 -19.05 20.56
N ASN A 212 4.98 -17.86 21.09
CA ASN A 212 3.63 -17.38 21.36
C ASN A 212 2.96 -16.84 20.07
N GLU A 213 1.65 -16.62 20.11
CA GLU A 213 0.87 -16.19 18.92
C GLU A 213 1.41 -14.91 18.27
N LYS A 214 1.91 -13.95 19.08
CA LYS A 214 2.48 -12.69 18.60
C LYS A 214 3.81 -12.92 17.87
N GLU A 215 4.67 -13.79 18.39
CA GLU A 215 5.92 -14.19 17.74
C GLU A 215 5.66 -14.96 16.45
N ILE A 216 4.63 -15.81 16.42
CA ILE A 216 4.20 -16.51 15.21
C ILE A 216 3.73 -15.50 14.17
N ALA A 217 2.83 -14.58 14.53
CA ALA A 217 2.32 -13.57 13.62
C ALA A 217 3.43 -12.67 13.05
N ALA A 218 4.38 -12.22 13.88
CA ALA A 218 5.53 -11.43 13.41
C ALA A 218 6.43 -12.22 12.44
N GLU A 219 6.69 -13.51 12.71
CA GLU A 219 7.48 -14.36 11.82
C GLU A 219 6.75 -14.65 10.51
N VAL A 220 5.44 -14.90 10.56
CA VAL A 220 4.60 -15.08 9.37
C VAL A 220 4.68 -13.84 8.50
N GLY A 221 4.44 -12.66 9.07
CA GLY A 221 4.45 -11.44 8.27
C GLY A 221 5.82 -11.12 7.69
N LYS A 222 6.89 -11.31 8.46
CA LYS A 222 8.26 -11.22 7.95
C LYS A 222 8.50 -12.19 6.79
N CYS A 223 8.13 -13.45 6.93
CA CYS A 223 8.31 -14.47 5.88
C CYS A 223 7.51 -14.10 4.62
N MET A 224 6.26 -13.68 4.79
CA MET A 224 5.40 -13.18 3.71
C MET A 224 6.07 -12.06 2.93
N PHE A 225 6.66 -11.09 3.63
CA PHE A 225 7.40 -10.01 3.00
C PHE A 225 8.70 -10.46 2.34
N GLU A 226 9.50 -11.31 2.97
CA GLU A 226 10.74 -11.79 2.35
C GLU A 226 10.46 -12.53 1.03
N GLN A 227 9.30 -13.15 0.92
CA GLN A 227 8.87 -13.89 -0.27
C GLN A 227 8.00 -13.05 -1.22
N GLY A 228 7.69 -11.80 -0.86
CA GLY A 228 6.91 -10.87 -1.66
C GLY A 228 5.43 -11.19 -1.80
N TYR A 229 4.87 -11.90 -0.82
CA TYR A 229 3.45 -12.22 -0.76
C TYR A 229 2.67 -11.20 0.07
N THR A 230 1.43 -10.97 -0.33
CA THR A 230 0.53 -9.99 0.30
C THR A 230 -0.71 -10.61 0.92
N HIS A 231 -0.86 -11.94 0.84
CA HIS A 231 -2.04 -12.65 1.31
C HIS A 231 -1.69 -13.94 2.03
N VAL A 232 -2.32 -14.19 3.16
CA VAL A 232 -2.03 -15.36 3.97
C VAL A 232 -3.31 -16.01 4.44
N TYR A 233 -3.32 -17.34 4.39
CA TYR A 233 -4.40 -18.15 4.95
C TYR A 233 -3.95 -18.76 6.26
N LEU A 234 -4.67 -18.48 7.34
CA LEU A 234 -4.36 -19.04 8.66
C LEU A 234 -5.57 -19.82 9.15
N LYS A 235 -5.38 -20.94 9.85
CA LYS A 235 -6.50 -21.62 10.54
C LYS A 235 -6.72 -21.06 11.94
N ASP A 236 -5.64 -20.57 12.55
CA ASP A 236 -5.68 -20.00 13.88
C ASP A 236 -6.15 -18.54 13.81
N SER A 237 -7.35 -18.28 14.32
CA SER A 237 -7.94 -16.94 14.33
C SER A 237 -7.19 -15.94 15.21
N ALA A 238 -6.50 -16.39 16.27
CA ALA A 238 -5.76 -15.51 17.16
C ALA A 238 -4.47 -15.02 16.47
N VAL A 239 -3.73 -15.94 15.83
CA VAL A 239 -2.58 -15.59 14.98
C VAL A 239 -3.04 -14.73 13.80
N ALA A 240 -4.19 -15.03 13.20
CA ALA A 240 -4.76 -14.23 12.11
C ALA A 240 -5.03 -12.78 12.53
N ALA A 241 -5.73 -12.58 13.65
CA ALA A 241 -6.01 -11.25 14.18
C ALA A 241 -4.73 -10.48 14.53
N LEU A 242 -3.77 -11.15 15.19
CA LEU A 242 -2.48 -10.54 15.52
C LEU A 242 -1.69 -10.17 14.27
N LEU A 243 -1.69 -11.01 13.24
CA LEU A 243 -1.00 -10.74 11.98
C LEU A 243 -1.60 -9.53 11.27
N SER A 244 -2.93 -9.40 11.22
CA SER A 244 -3.60 -8.23 10.65
C SER A 244 -3.27 -6.93 11.41
N VAL A 245 -2.92 -7.01 12.70
CA VAL A 245 -2.53 -5.85 13.51
C VAL A 245 -1.05 -5.53 13.32
N ILE A 246 -0.18 -6.53 13.35
CA ILE A 246 1.28 -6.35 13.25
C ILE A 246 1.68 -5.97 11.81
N HIS A 247 1.00 -6.55 10.84
CA HIS A 247 1.27 -6.43 9.41
C HIS A 247 -0.02 -6.07 8.64
N PRO A 248 -0.56 -4.85 8.80
CA PRO A 248 -1.84 -4.44 8.19
C PRO A 248 -1.83 -4.46 6.66
N GLU A 249 -0.65 -4.45 6.05
CA GLU A 249 -0.44 -4.63 4.62
C GLU A 249 -0.62 -6.07 4.12
N ILE A 250 -0.64 -7.07 5.02
CA ILE A 250 -0.90 -8.47 4.68
C ILE A 250 -2.39 -8.73 4.86
N ARG A 251 -3.03 -9.18 3.79
CA ARG A 251 -4.43 -9.59 3.82
C ARG A 251 -4.53 -10.98 4.42
N VAL A 252 -5.18 -11.06 5.56
CA VAL A 252 -5.35 -12.30 6.31
C VAL A 252 -6.73 -12.89 6.02
N ILE A 253 -6.73 -14.14 5.60
CA ILE A 253 -7.91 -14.98 5.43
C ILE A 253 -7.81 -16.07 6.48
N TRP A 254 -8.88 -16.35 7.21
CA TRP A 254 -8.94 -17.53 8.06
C TRP A 254 -10.29 -18.21 7.99
N GLU A 255 -10.34 -19.46 8.44
CA GLU A 255 -11.56 -20.25 8.47
C GLU A 255 -12.15 -20.24 9.88
N TYR A 256 -13.45 -19.94 9.97
CA TYR A 256 -14.22 -20.03 11.20
C TYR A 256 -15.49 -20.81 10.91
N ARG A 257 -15.62 -22.01 11.51
CA ARG A 257 -16.79 -22.90 11.35
C ARG A 257 -17.10 -23.23 9.88
N ASP A 258 -16.09 -23.65 9.12
CA ASP A 258 -16.20 -24.00 7.70
C ASP A 258 -16.58 -22.83 6.77
N GLU A 259 -16.58 -21.59 7.28
CA GLU A 259 -16.75 -20.37 6.50
C GLU A 259 -15.42 -19.60 6.42
N LEU A 260 -15.09 -19.11 5.22
CA LEU A 260 -13.93 -18.24 4.99
C LEU A 260 -14.26 -16.83 5.45
N ILE A 261 -13.56 -16.37 6.49
CA ILE A 261 -13.62 -14.99 6.99
C ILE A 261 -12.35 -14.26 6.54
N SER A 262 -12.54 -13.08 5.96
CA SER A 262 -11.44 -12.17 5.63
C SER A 262 -11.59 -10.90 6.47
N ILE A 263 -10.57 -10.55 7.24
CA ILE A 263 -10.42 -9.17 7.73
C ILE A 263 -9.62 -8.44 6.66
N ASN A 264 -10.34 -7.70 5.83
CA ASN A 264 -9.85 -6.39 5.47
C ASN A 264 -10.40 -5.46 6.55
N GLY A 265 -9.56 -4.60 7.12
CA GLY A 265 -10.06 -3.55 7.99
C GLY A 265 -11.18 -2.81 7.26
N SER A 266 -12.41 -2.95 7.75
CA SER A 266 -13.57 -2.14 7.40
C SER A 266 -14.62 -2.45 8.45
N THR A 267 -14.50 -1.79 9.59
CA THR A 267 -15.67 -1.29 10.33
C THR A 267 -15.85 0.17 9.96
#